data_AF-A0A1C5RNN0-F1
#
_entry.id   AF-A0A1C5RNN0-F1
#
_cell.length_a   1.000
_cell.length_b   1.000
_cell.length_c   1.000
_cell.angle_alpha   90.00
_cell.angle_beta   90.00
_cell.angle_gamma   90.00
#
_symmetry.space_group_name_H-M   'P 1'
#
loop_
_entity.id
_entity.type
_entity.pdbx_description
1 polymer ?
#
loop_
_entity_poly.entity_id
_entity_poly.type
_entity_poly.pdbx_seq_one_letter_code
_entity_poly.pdbx_strand_id
1 'polypeptide(L)'
;MVTYYKIGDAFCASEHSDLPYEKTEKPAAGTKLTWLFTGGPGSRRASFLVNHPAELFMEKEDVSWLNTSKLNTSADDRQIKELPAEITDRIDAGTLRAVNASHPKFEEILAYEPKEGKKRVHVLAIGDVGSMLLTGLHLLGGDVISSIGICDISDKVTARWEFEENQIAYPWDYDAMPEVDVVDQDHLFDCDVFVFVASKGIPPVGSGVKDVRMYQFENNSKIIGHYAKMAREKNFKGLFCAVSDPVDPLAKTAFLESNKNEAGEYDWMGLLPEQIQGFGLGVMNARAAYYAKRDPRFKQFLTEGRSFGPHGQDLVIADSIENYNDELSKELTNLTVTANLHMRAIGYKPFVAPAFSSGAISILMTLRKQWHCGSVFLGGVYMGVKNRYTEHGLETEALALPDALYERIVFAAENLAKIV
;
A
#
# COMPACT_ATOMS: atom_id res chain seq x y z
N MET A 1 -8.63 31.05 8.52
CA MET A 1 -10.09 30.96 8.74
C MET A 1 -10.64 29.89 7.80
N VAL A 2 -11.31 28.87 8.34
CA VAL A 2 -11.86 27.76 7.54
C VAL A 2 -13.11 28.21 6.78
N THR A 3 -13.21 27.85 5.51
CA THR A 3 -14.37 28.06 4.65
C THR A 3 -15.07 26.74 4.39
N TYR A 4 -16.41 26.73 4.46
CA TYR A 4 -17.22 25.55 4.15
C TYR A 4 -17.80 25.65 2.75
N TYR A 5 -17.84 24.51 2.08
CA TYR A 5 -18.29 24.36 0.70
C TYR A 5 -19.34 23.27 0.59
N LYS A 6 -20.27 23.46 -0.35
CA LYS A 6 -21.20 22.43 -0.79
C LYS A 6 -20.89 22.08 -2.24
N ILE A 7 -20.59 20.81 -2.50
CA ILE A 7 -20.20 20.30 -3.82
C ILE A 7 -21.08 19.09 -4.11
N GLY A 8 -22.12 19.29 -4.93
CA GLY A 8 -23.19 18.31 -5.06
C GLY A 8 -23.84 18.03 -3.69
N ASP A 9 -23.78 16.77 -3.25
CA ASP A 9 -24.28 16.33 -1.94
C ASP A 9 -23.21 16.34 -0.85
N ALA A 10 -21.94 16.61 -1.19
CA ALA A 10 -20.84 16.60 -0.24
C ALA A 10 -20.69 17.94 0.49
N PHE A 11 -20.52 17.87 1.81
CA PHE A 11 -20.08 19.01 2.61
C PHE A 11 -18.57 18.95 2.80
N CYS A 12 -17.92 20.08 2.56
CA CYS A 12 -16.48 20.21 2.51
C CYS A 12 -16.01 21.39 3.39
N ALA A 13 -14.79 21.30 3.89
CA ALA A 13 -14.09 22.37 4.60
C ALA A 13 -12.70 22.56 4.02
N SER A 14 -12.21 23.80 3.94
CA SER A 14 -10.86 24.10 3.48
C SER A 14 -10.31 25.35 4.15
N GLU A 15 -8.99 25.49 4.19
CA GLU A 15 -8.34 26.77 4.47
C GLU A 15 -8.35 27.74 3.27
N HIS A 16 -8.50 27.21 2.05
CA HIS A 16 -8.58 28.01 0.84
C HIS A 16 -9.99 28.58 0.71
N SER A 17 -10.10 29.91 0.68
CA SER A 17 -11.40 30.61 0.60
C SER A 17 -11.82 30.97 -0.83
N ASP A 18 -10.94 30.71 -1.80
CA ASP A 18 -11.03 31.07 -3.20
C ASP A 18 -11.31 29.87 -4.12
N LEU A 19 -11.57 28.68 -3.56
CA LEU A 19 -12.02 27.52 -4.34
C LEU A 19 -13.31 27.87 -5.11
N PRO A 20 -13.46 27.42 -6.38
CA PRO A 20 -14.55 27.81 -7.27
C PRO A 20 -15.86 27.06 -7.00
N TYR A 21 -16.18 26.80 -5.73
CA TYR A 21 -17.35 26.04 -5.30
C TYR A 21 -18.31 26.89 -4.47
N GLU A 22 -19.57 26.45 -4.37
CA GLU A 22 -20.60 27.13 -3.58
C GLU A 22 -20.19 27.15 -2.10
N LYS A 23 -20.04 28.35 -1.54
CA LYS A 23 -19.81 28.54 -0.11
C LYS A 23 -21.10 28.30 0.66
N THR A 24 -21.00 27.60 1.77
CA THR A 24 -22.13 27.32 2.67
C THR A 24 -21.78 27.74 4.09
N GLU A 25 -22.81 27.86 4.93
CA GLU A 25 -22.62 27.88 6.37
C GLU A 25 -22.08 26.52 6.85
N LYS A 26 -21.52 26.50 8.07
CA LYS A 26 -21.07 25.28 8.73
C LYS A 26 -22.20 24.24 8.75
N PRO A 27 -21.94 22.99 8.32
CA PRO A 27 -22.96 21.95 8.32
C PRO A 27 -23.39 21.56 9.74
N ALA A 28 -24.59 21.00 9.85
CA ALA A 28 -25.11 20.48 11.12
C ALA A 28 -24.19 19.40 11.71
N ALA A 29 -24.17 19.30 13.05
CA ALA A 29 -23.42 18.26 13.75
C ALA A 29 -23.80 16.86 13.24
N GLY A 30 -22.82 15.97 13.09
CA GLY A 30 -23.02 14.61 12.56
C GLY A 30 -23.00 14.50 11.03
N THR A 31 -23.08 15.61 10.28
CA THR A 31 -22.97 15.58 8.82
C THR A 31 -21.58 15.11 8.39
N LYS A 32 -21.45 14.23 7.39
CA LYS A 32 -20.14 13.84 6.84
C LYS A 32 -19.43 15.10 6.30
N LEU A 33 -18.16 15.27 6.66
CA LEU A 33 -17.37 16.43 6.28
C LEU A 33 -16.03 15.97 5.71
N THR A 34 -15.68 16.49 4.54
CA THR A 34 -14.40 16.21 3.87
C THR A 34 -13.51 17.46 3.90
N TRP A 35 -12.24 17.29 4.24
CA TRP A 35 -11.27 18.37 4.11
C TRP A 35 -10.76 18.47 2.68
N LEU A 36 -10.80 19.66 2.09
CA LEU A 36 -10.23 19.96 0.79
C LEU A 36 -8.88 20.64 0.98
N PHE A 37 -7.84 20.05 0.41
CA PHE A 37 -6.52 20.66 0.29
C PHE A 37 -6.17 20.88 -1.18
N THR A 38 -5.14 21.66 -1.45
CA THR A 38 -4.60 21.84 -2.80
C THR A 38 -3.15 21.34 -2.88
N GLY A 39 -2.76 20.86 -4.04
CA GLY A 39 -1.41 20.37 -4.28
C GLY A 39 -1.27 19.75 -5.67
N GLY A 40 -0.07 19.82 -6.24
CA GLY A 40 0.19 19.20 -7.53
C GLY A 40 -0.07 17.69 -7.48
N PRO A 41 -0.80 17.11 -8.45
CA PRO A 41 -0.89 15.66 -8.56
C PRO A 41 0.49 15.05 -8.80
N GLY A 42 0.68 13.80 -8.37
CA GLY A 42 1.97 13.09 -8.54
C GLY A 42 2.88 13.08 -7.32
N SER A 43 2.86 14.13 -6.50
CA SER A 43 3.70 14.25 -5.31
C SER A 43 2.97 13.98 -3.99
N ARG A 44 1.65 13.79 -4.05
CA ARG A 44 0.76 13.60 -2.89
C ARG A 44 -0.30 12.56 -3.19
N ARG A 45 -0.80 11.89 -2.16
CA ARG A 45 -2.06 11.14 -2.21
C ARG A 45 -3.20 12.05 -2.67
N ALA A 46 -4.14 11.50 -3.42
CA ALA A 46 -5.31 12.25 -3.88
C ALA A 46 -6.40 12.29 -2.80
N SER A 47 -6.44 11.26 -1.95
CA SER A 47 -7.28 11.17 -0.77
C SER A 47 -6.68 10.28 0.33
N PHE A 48 -6.88 10.65 1.59
CA PHE A 48 -6.37 9.90 2.75
C PHE A 48 -7.16 10.21 4.03
N LEU A 49 -7.04 9.34 5.03
CA LEU A 49 -7.49 9.65 6.39
C LEU A 49 -6.45 10.56 7.06
N VAL A 50 -6.92 11.68 7.61
CA VAL A 50 -6.09 12.63 8.36
C VAL A 50 -5.85 12.09 9.77
N ASN A 51 -4.58 11.84 10.12
CA ASN A 51 -4.17 11.31 11.42
C ASN A 51 -3.68 12.39 12.38
N HIS A 52 -3.24 13.52 11.82
CA HIS A 52 -2.67 14.60 12.59
C HIS A 52 -3.04 15.95 11.99
N PRO A 53 -3.40 16.97 12.79
CA PRO A 53 -3.82 18.27 12.25
C PRO A 53 -2.80 18.95 11.35
N ALA A 54 -1.50 18.71 11.56
CA ALA A 54 -0.44 19.24 10.71
C ALA A 54 -0.53 18.76 9.25
N GLU A 55 -1.07 17.56 9.00
CA GLU A 55 -1.23 17.02 7.64
C GLU A 55 -2.17 17.88 6.77
N LEU A 56 -3.07 18.66 7.39
CA LEU A 56 -3.97 19.57 6.67
C LEU A 56 -3.26 20.73 6.00
N PHE A 57 -2.09 21.13 6.51
CA PHE A 57 -1.42 22.39 6.21
C PHE A 57 -0.03 22.22 5.60
N MET A 58 0.56 21.03 5.69
CA MET A 58 1.90 20.81 5.16
C MET A 58 1.94 21.03 3.65
N GLU A 59 3.03 21.63 3.15
CA GLU A 59 3.27 21.87 1.72
C GLU A 59 3.73 20.62 0.96
N LYS A 60 4.34 19.66 1.67
CA LYS A 60 4.80 18.38 1.12
C LYS A 60 4.31 17.20 1.94
N GLU A 61 4.03 16.10 1.25
CA GLU A 61 3.89 14.78 1.87
C GLU A 61 5.26 14.12 1.82
N ASP A 62 5.74 13.54 2.91
CA ASP A 62 6.97 12.74 2.96
C ASP A 62 7.00 11.90 4.25
N VAL A 63 8.12 11.22 4.52
CA VAL A 63 8.28 10.35 5.71
C VAL A 63 8.18 11.08 7.05
N SER A 64 8.21 12.41 7.08
CA SER A 64 7.97 13.15 8.33
C SER A 64 6.57 12.92 8.89
N TRP A 65 5.61 12.52 8.06
CA TRP A 65 4.25 12.16 8.48
C TRP A 65 4.21 10.91 9.35
N LEU A 66 5.27 10.10 9.34
CA LEU A 66 5.42 8.96 10.23
C LEU A 66 5.93 9.35 11.62
N ASN A 67 6.40 10.60 11.80
CA ASN A 67 7.02 11.08 13.03
C ASN A 67 6.18 12.20 13.69
N THR A 68 5.43 11.85 14.73
CA THR A 68 4.61 12.82 15.47
C THR A 68 5.43 13.95 16.07
N SER A 69 6.68 13.70 16.47
CA SER A 69 7.58 14.75 16.96
C SER A 69 7.89 15.79 15.86
N LYS A 70 8.04 15.36 14.60
CA LYS A 70 8.26 16.29 13.47
C LYS A 70 6.97 17.01 13.11
N LEU A 71 5.83 16.29 13.07
CA LEU A 71 4.52 16.89 12.83
C LEU A 71 4.18 17.99 13.84
N ASN A 72 4.40 17.72 15.13
CA ASN A 72 4.22 18.69 16.22
C ASN A 72 5.15 19.91 16.11
N THR A 73 6.35 19.75 15.55
CA THR A 73 7.30 20.86 15.37
C THR A 73 6.97 21.69 14.11
N SER A 74 6.47 21.04 13.06
CA SER A 74 6.13 21.67 11.77
C SER A 74 4.82 22.43 11.77
N ALA A 75 3.95 22.14 12.75
CA ALA A 75 2.73 22.86 12.97
C ALA A 75 3.01 24.36 13.17
N ASP A 76 2.53 25.22 12.27
CA ASP A 76 2.30 26.61 12.69
C ASP A 76 1.26 26.55 13.80
N ASP A 77 1.76 26.74 15.02
CA ASP A 77 1.04 26.65 16.27
C ASP A 77 -0.23 27.51 16.24
N ARG A 78 -0.29 28.52 15.37
CA ARG A 78 -1.48 29.36 15.19
C ARG A 78 -2.56 28.72 14.31
N GLN A 79 -2.22 28.18 13.14
CA GLN A 79 -3.22 27.60 12.22
C GLN A 79 -3.91 26.39 12.82
N ILE A 80 -3.16 25.53 13.51
CA ILE A 80 -3.72 24.37 14.21
C ILE A 80 -4.58 24.80 15.40
N LYS A 81 -4.16 25.81 16.19
CA LYS A 81 -4.97 26.32 17.31
C LYS A 81 -6.26 27.01 16.87
N GLU A 82 -6.29 27.55 15.65
CA GLU A 82 -7.47 28.18 15.06
C GLU A 82 -8.38 27.19 14.31
N LEU A 83 -8.06 25.89 14.27
CA LEU A 83 -8.94 24.88 13.70
C LEU A 83 -10.27 24.80 14.48
N PRO A 84 -11.41 24.78 13.79
CA PRO A 84 -12.70 24.55 14.43
C PRO A 84 -12.72 23.20 15.17
N ALA A 85 -13.33 23.17 16.36
CA ALA A 85 -13.36 21.99 17.21
C ALA A 85 -13.89 20.74 16.49
N GLU A 86 -14.88 20.88 15.61
CA GLU A 86 -15.42 19.74 14.85
C GLU A 86 -14.45 19.12 13.85
N ILE A 87 -13.41 19.85 13.43
CA ILE A 87 -12.36 19.30 12.56
C ILE A 87 -11.41 18.46 13.42
N THR A 88 -10.96 19.02 14.55
CA THR A 88 -10.11 18.33 15.52
C THR A 88 -10.79 17.07 16.07
N ASP A 89 -12.06 17.16 16.48
CA ASP A 89 -12.85 16.03 16.98
C ASP A 89 -12.93 14.89 15.95
N ARG A 90 -12.99 15.22 14.65
CA ARG A 90 -13.03 14.22 13.57
C ARG A 90 -11.68 13.59 13.31
N ILE A 91 -10.59 14.33 13.45
CA ILE A 91 -9.22 13.80 13.38
C ILE A 91 -9.01 12.81 14.53
N ASP A 92 -9.33 13.22 15.75
CA ASP A 92 -9.21 12.38 16.95
C ASP A 92 -10.08 11.13 16.87
N ALA A 93 -11.26 11.22 16.25
CA ALA A 93 -12.14 10.09 16.00
C ALA A 93 -11.72 9.22 14.80
N GLY A 94 -10.73 9.62 14.00
CA GLY A 94 -10.32 8.90 12.79
C GLY A 94 -11.38 8.90 11.69
N THR A 95 -12.12 10.01 11.55
CA THR A 95 -13.23 10.15 10.60
C THR A 95 -13.06 11.28 9.58
N LEU A 96 -11.98 12.06 9.67
CA LEU A 96 -11.71 13.14 8.72
C LEU A 96 -10.97 12.62 7.48
N ARG A 97 -11.67 12.59 6.35
CA ARG A 97 -11.08 12.34 5.03
C ARG A 97 -10.59 13.64 4.41
N ALA A 98 -9.37 13.64 3.88
CA ALA A 98 -8.84 14.70 3.02
C ALA A 98 -8.95 14.32 1.53
N VAL A 99 -9.22 15.30 0.67
CA VAL A 99 -9.28 15.16 -0.79
C VAL A 99 -8.58 16.35 -1.47
N ASN A 100 -7.75 16.06 -2.48
CA ASN A 100 -7.05 17.09 -3.26
C ASN A 100 -8.00 17.76 -4.27
N ALA A 101 -8.38 19.01 -4.00
CA ALA A 101 -9.23 19.81 -4.87
C ALA A 101 -8.57 20.20 -6.21
N SER A 102 -7.24 20.07 -6.32
CA SER A 102 -6.49 20.33 -7.55
C SER A 102 -6.31 19.09 -8.44
N HIS A 103 -6.76 17.92 -8.00
CA HIS A 103 -6.59 16.70 -8.79
C HIS A 103 -7.53 16.71 -10.01
N PRO A 104 -7.08 16.32 -11.23
CA PRO A 104 -7.95 16.32 -12.42
C PRO A 104 -9.23 15.49 -12.29
N LYS A 105 -9.17 14.42 -11.49
CA LYS A 105 -10.30 13.55 -11.13
C LYS A 105 -11.04 13.96 -9.84
N PHE A 106 -10.93 15.22 -9.41
CA PHE A 106 -11.42 15.68 -8.11
C PHE A 106 -12.86 15.27 -7.79
N GLU A 107 -13.81 15.54 -8.70
CA GLU A 107 -15.23 15.24 -8.46
C GLU A 107 -15.48 13.74 -8.26
N GLU A 108 -14.79 12.89 -9.05
CA GLU A 108 -14.85 11.43 -8.90
C GLU A 108 -14.29 10.97 -7.55
N ILE A 109 -13.14 11.54 -7.15
CA ILE A 109 -12.51 11.21 -5.87
C ILE A 109 -13.42 11.62 -4.71
N LEU A 110 -14.00 12.82 -4.77
CA LEU A 110 -14.89 13.33 -3.73
C LEU A 110 -16.16 12.48 -3.60
N ALA A 111 -16.74 12.07 -4.73
CA ALA A 111 -17.94 11.25 -4.78
C ALA A 111 -17.69 9.75 -4.48
N TYR A 112 -16.43 9.30 -4.43
CA TYR A 112 -16.11 7.91 -4.19
C TYR A 112 -16.52 7.47 -2.79
N GLU A 113 -17.31 6.40 -2.74
CA GLU A 113 -17.64 5.66 -1.52
C GLU A 113 -17.08 4.23 -1.63
N PRO A 114 -16.37 3.73 -0.60
CA PRO A 114 -15.90 2.35 -0.59
C PRO A 114 -17.07 1.37 -0.71
N LYS A 115 -16.97 0.41 -1.64
CA LYS A 115 -17.96 -0.67 -1.72
C LYS A 115 -17.97 -1.44 -0.39
N GLU A 116 -19.16 -1.78 0.10
CA GLU A 116 -19.32 -2.71 1.23
C GLU A 116 -19.24 -4.17 0.78
N GLY A 117 -19.23 -5.10 1.73
CA GLY A 117 -19.25 -6.54 1.47
C GLY A 117 -17.96 -7.13 0.90
N LYS A 118 -18.02 -8.42 0.56
CA LYS A 118 -16.91 -9.22 0.03
C LYS A 118 -16.42 -8.69 -1.32
N LYS A 119 -15.13 -8.90 -1.62
CA LYS A 119 -14.45 -8.37 -2.80
C LYS A 119 -14.17 -9.44 -3.85
N ARG A 120 -14.32 -9.05 -5.12
CA ARG A 120 -13.82 -9.80 -6.26
C ARG A 120 -12.31 -9.57 -6.38
N VAL A 121 -11.50 -10.62 -6.28
CA VAL A 121 -10.03 -10.54 -6.35
C VAL A 121 -9.52 -11.24 -7.60
N HIS A 122 -8.73 -10.57 -8.43
CA HIS A 122 -8.08 -11.19 -9.60
C HIS A 122 -6.57 -11.30 -9.36
N VAL A 123 -6.00 -12.46 -9.66
CA VAL A 123 -4.57 -12.77 -9.51
C VAL A 123 -3.95 -13.02 -10.88
N LEU A 124 -2.96 -12.21 -11.23
CA LEU A 124 -2.18 -12.37 -12.46
C LEU A 124 -0.87 -13.12 -12.18
N ALA A 125 -0.65 -14.15 -13.00
CA ALA A 125 0.48 -15.09 -13.02
C ALA A 125 0.52 -16.07 -11.85
N ILE A 126 0.32 -17.36 -12.16
CA ILE A 126 0.17 -18.46 -11.18
C ILE A 126 1.44 -19.33 -11.15
N GLY A 127 2.60 -18.67 -10.95
CA GLY A 127 3.88 -19.32 -10.63
C GLY A 127 4.05 -19.57 -9.13
N ASP A 128 5.26 -19.91 -8.66
CA ASP A 128 5.52 -20.31 -7.25
C ASP A 128 4.87 -19.41 -6.19
N VAL A 129 5.01 -18.09 -6.34
CA VAL A 129 4.43 -17.11 -5.41
C VAL A 129 2.92 -16.98 -5.64
N GLY A 130 2.50 -16.87 -6.91
CA GLY A 130 1.10 -16.64 -7.27
C GLY A 130 0.19 -17.78 -6.87
N SER A 131 0.65 -19.03 -6.99
CA SER A 131 -0.11 -20.20 -6.59
C SER A 131 -0.24 -20.33 -5.06
N MET A 132 0.85 -20.13 -4.32
CA MET A 132 0.79 -20.14 -2.84
C MET A 132 -0.06 -18.99 -2.30
N LEU A 133 -0.01 -17.84 -2.96
CA LEU A 133 -0.86 -16.70 -2.65
C LEU A 133 -2.33 -17.01 -2.93
N LEU A 134 -2.65 -17.58 -4.10
CA LEU A 134 -3.99 -18.04 -4.48
C LEU A 134 -4.57 -18.95 -3.40
N THR A 135 -3.83 -20.01 -3.03
CA THR A 135 -4.29 -20.93 -2.00
C THR A 135 -4.46 -20.26 -0.64
N GLY A 136 -3.59 -19.32 -0.29
CA GLY A 136 -3.76 -18.51 0.93
C GLY A 136 -5.02 -17.64 0.90
N LEU A 137 -5.34 -17.00 -0.22
CA LEU A 137 -6.56 -16.20 -0.38
C LEU A 137 -7.82 -17.07 -0.34
N HIS A 138 -7.79 -18.24 -1.00
CA HIS A 138 -8.90 -19.18 -1.03
C HIS A 138 -9.21 -19.73 0.36
N LEU A 139 -8.19 -20.27 1.05
CA LEU A 139 -8.38 -20.88 2.38
C LEU A 139 -8.75 -19.89 3.48
N LEU A 140 -8.22 -18.66 3.42
CA LEU A 140 -8.30 -17.71 4.52
C LEU A 140 -9.21 -16.52 4.23
N GLY A 141 -9.78 -16.40 3.03
CA GLY A 141 -10.47 -15.20 2.57
C GLY A 141 -12.00 -15.27 2.53
N GLY A 142 -12.61 -16.40 2.92
CA GLY A 142 -14.06 -16.63 2.79
C GLY A 142 -14.95 -15.57 3.46
N ASP A 143 -14.46 -14.82 4.45
CA ASP A 143 -15.18 -13.72 5.11
C ASP A 143 -15.14 -12.40 4.33
N VAL A 144 -14.14 -12.18 3.47
CA VAL A 144 -13.90 -10.88 2.79
C VAL A 144 -13.75 -10.96 1.27
N ILE A 145 -13.65 -12.15 0.68
CA ILE A 145 -13.53 -12.39 -0.77
C ILE A 145 -14.76 -13.14 -1.27
N SER A 146 -15.37 -12.66 -2.34
CA SER A 146 -16.54 -13.31 -2.95
C SER A 146 -16.12 -14.40 -3.94
N SER A 147 -15.14 -14.12 -4.79
CA SER A 147 -14.53 -15.08 -5.71
C SER A 147 -13.13 -14.63 -6.14
N ILE A 148 -12.32 -15.56 -6.66
CA ILE A 148 -10.93 -15.33 -7.09
C ILE A 148 -10.74 -15.68 -8.57
N GLY A 149 -10.29 -14.71 -9.35
CA GLY A 149 -10.13 -14.81 -10.79
C GLY A 149 -8.68 -15.02 -11.10
N ILE A 150 -8.32 -16.05 -11.86
CA ILE A 150 -6.93 -16.34 -12.18
C ILE A 150 -6.65 -16.13 -13.67
N CYS A 151 -5.57 -15.42 -13.95
CA CYS A 151 -5.09 -15.18 -15.30
C CYS A 151 -3.60 -15.54 -15.37
N ASP A 152 -3.22 -16.33 -16.37
CA ASP A 152 -1.84 -16.69 -16.66
C ASP A 152 -1.62 -16.69 -18.18
N ILE A 153 -0.36 -16.68 -18.62
CA ILE A 153 -0.02 -16.85 -20.03
C ILE A 153 -0.30 -18.27 -20.53
N SER A 154 -0.44 -19.23 -19.61
CA SER A 154 -0.70 -20.63 -19.91
C SER A 154 -2.10 -21.03 -19.44
N ASP A 155 -3.00 -21.25 -20.40
CA ASP A 155 -4.36 -21.76 -20.13
C ASP A 155 -4.35 -23.10 -19.39
N LYS A 156 -3.29 -23.91 -19.57
CA LYS A 156 -3.12 -25.18 -18.85
C LYS A 156 -2.83 -24.95 -17.37
N VAL A 157 -2.13 -23.87 -17.03
CA VAL A 157 -1.85 -23.51 -15.64
C VAL A 157 -3.12 -23.04 -14.98
N THR A 158 -3.88 -22.13 -15.58
CA THR A 158 -5.15 -21.66 -15.02
C THR A 158 -6.18 -22.78 -14.94
N ALA A 159 -6.34 -23.60 -15.99
CA ALA A 159 -7.26 -24.75 -15.94
C ALA A 159 -6.89 -25.75 -14.83
N ARG A 160 -5.59 -25.98 -14.58
CA ARG A 160 -5.16 -26.83 -13.48
C ARG A 160 -5.52 -26.23 -12.12
N TRP A 161 -5.20 -24.95 -11.92
CA TRP A 161 -5.40 -24.31 -10.62
C TRP A 161 -6.88 -24.04 -10.32
N GLU A 162 -7.68 -23.67 -11.31
CA GLU A 162 -9.14 -23.62 -11.15
C GLU A 162 -9.69 -24.98 -10.71
N PHE A 163 -9.31 -26.06 -11.43
CA PHE A 163 -9.78 -27.40 -11.11
C PHE A 163 -9.31 -27.91 -9.75
N GLU A 164 -8.02 -27.79 -9.41
CA GLU A 164 -7.46 -28.32 -8.15
C GLU A 164 -7.86 -27.47 -6.93
N GLU A 165 -7.89 -26.14 -7.04
CA GLU A 165 -8.19 -25.25 -5.91
C GLU A 165 -9.66 -25.36 -5.49
N ASN A 166 -10.60 -25.44 -6.45
CA ASN A 166 -12.03 -25.63 -6.16
C ASN A 166 -12.39 -27.02 -5.57
N GLN A 167 -11.43 -27.95 -5.47
CA GLN A 167 -11.61 -29.24 -4.77
C GLN A 167 -11.22 -29.18 -3.28
N ILE A 168 -10.72 -28.04 -2.81
CA ILE A 168 -10.40 -27.80 -1.41
C ILE A 168 -11.68 -27.37 -0.68
N ALA A 169 -12.09 -28.13 0.33
CA ALA A 169 -13.30 -27.79 1.08
C ALA A 169 -13.24 -28.29 2.53
N TYR A 170 -13.98 -27.61 3.41
CA TYR A 170 -14.32 -28.15 4.71
C TYR A 170 -15.45 -29.17 4.57
N PRO A 171 -15.35 -30.37 5.18
CA PRO A 171 -16.46 -31.30 5.21
C PRO A 171 -17.72 -30.61 5.76
N TRP A 172 -18.84 -30.74 5.04
CA TRP A 172 -20.16 -30.19 5.40
C TRP A 172 -20.31 -28.66 5.30
N ASP A 173 -19.28 -27.95 4.85
CA ASP A 173 -19.28 -26.50 4.63
C ASP A 173 -18.57 -26.16 3.31
N TYR A 174 -19.13 -26.68 2.21
CA TYR A 174 -18.50 -26.68 0.89
C TYR A 174 -18.46 -25.30 0.21
N ASP A 175 -19.27 -24.35 0.68
CA ASP A 175 -19.36 -22.99 0.13
C ASP A 175 -18.63 -21.95 1.02
N ALA A 176 -17.83 -22.40 1.99
CA ALA A 176 -17.13 -21.53 2.94
C ALA A 176 -16.01 -20.70 2.31
N MET A 177 -15.40 -21.21 1.24
CA MET A 177 -14.25 -20.63 0.56
C MET A 177 -14.70 -19.95 -0.74
N PRO A 178 -14.05 -18.85 -1.17
CA PRO A 178 -14.39 -18.16 -2.40
C PRO A 178 -14.07 -19.03 -3.61
N GLU A 179 -15.03 -19.18 -4.52
CA GLU A 179 -14.85 -19.93 -5.77
C GLU A 179 -13.73 -19.32 -6.62
N VAL A 180 -13.00 -20.16 -7.33
CA VAL A 180 -11.93 -19.77 -8.26
C VAL A 180 -12.41 -19.93 -9.70
N ASP A 181 -12.20 -18.94 -10.55
CA ASP A 181 -12.56 -18.97 -11.96
C ASP A 181 -11.42 -18.45 -12.85
N VAL A 182 -11.39 -18.90 -14.11
CA VAL A 182 -10.40 -18.42 -15.09
C VAL A 182 -10.90 -17.13 -15.73
N VAL A 183 -10.07 -16.10 -15.73
CA VAL A 183 -10.37 -14.80 -16.34
C VAL A 183 -9.36 -14.51 -17.44
N ASP A 184 -9.84 -13.99 -18.58
CA ASP A 184 -8.98 -13.54 -19.66
C ASP A 184 -8.34 -12.17 -19.38
N GLN A 185 -7.41 -11.75 -20.23
CA GLN A 185 -6.72 -10.48 -20.05
C GLN A 185 -7.62 -9.26 -20.22
N ASP A 186 -8.68 -9.35 -21.05
CA ASP A 186 -9.57 -8.22 -21.34
C ASP A 186 -10.48 -7.89 -20.17
N HIS A 187 -10.81 -8.88 -19.33
CA HIS A 187 -11.67 -8.74 -18.14
C HIS A 187 -10.86 -8.73 -16.82
N LEU A 188 -9.53 -8.59 -16.89
CA LEU A 188 -8.66 -8.68 -15.73
C LEU A 188 -8.92 -7.60 -14.66
N PHE A 189 -9.45 -6.45 -15.09
CA PHE A 189 -9.80 -5.32 -14.22
C PHE A 189 -11.29 -5.26 -13.84
N ASP A 190 -12.08 -6.28 -14.17
CA ASP A 190 -13.48 -6.43 -13.74
C ASP A 190 -13.55 -6.99 -12.31
N CYS A 191 -12.81 -6.35 -11.40
CA CYS A 191 -12.62 -6.78 -10.03
C CYS A 191 -12.56 -5.59 -9.07
N ASP A 192 -12.54 -5.87 -7.77
CA ASP A 192 -12.31 -4.85 -6.75
C ASP A 192 -10.83 -4.79 -6.34
N VAL A 193 -10.10 -5.89 -6.55
CA VAL A 193 -8.68 -6.04 -6.17
C VAL A 193 -7.95 -6.78 -7.27
N PHE A 194 -6.95 -6.15 -7.86
CA PHE A 194 -6.06 -6.74 -8.85
C PHE A 194 -4.70 -7.04 -8.22
N VAL A 195 -4.22 -8.28 -8.32
CA VAL A 195 -2.97 -8.75 -7.71
C VAL A 195 -1.95 -9.10 -8.79
N PHE A 196 -0.91 -8.27 -8.91
CA PHE A 196 0.17 -8.43 -9.85
C PHE A 196 1.30 -9.29 -9.26
N VAL A 197 1.43 -10.54 -9.75
CA VAL A 197 2.49 -11.49 -9.37
C VAL A 197 3.39 -11.87 -10.55
N ALA A 198 3.17 -11.27 -11.72
CA ALA A 198 3.95 -11.55 -12.93
C ALA A 198 5.41 -11.10 -12.80
N SER A 199 6.33 -11.93 -13.29
CA SER A 199 7.77 -11.64 -13.29
C SER A 199 8.45 -12.40 -14.42
N LYS A 200 9.47 -11.79 -15.05
CA LYS A 200 10.26 -12.43 -16.11
C LYS A 200 11.22 -13.52 -15.59
N GLY A 201 11.26 -13.76 -14.28
CA GLY A 201 12.14 -14.73 -13.62
C GLY A 201 13.50 -14.14 -13.23
N ILE A 202 14.17 -14.78 -12.27
CA ILE A 202 15.50 -14.39 -11.82
C ILE A 202 16.54 -15.15 -12.65
N PRO A 203 17.57 -14.48 -13.21
CA PRO A 203 18.66 -15.17 -13.87
C PRO A 203 19.30 -16.23 -12.96
N PRO A 204 19.70 -17.41 -13.49
CA PRO A 204 20.42 -18.41 -12.71
C PRO A 204 21.70 -17.84 -12.07
N VAL A 205 22.12 -18.44 -10.96
CA VAL A 205 23.40 -18.12 -10.30
C VAL A 205 24.54 -18.41 -11.29
N GLY A 206 25.40 -17.43 -11.56
CA GLY A 206 26.51 -17.54 -12.52
C GLY A 206 26.23 -16.98 -13.92
N SER A 207 25.06 -16.36 -14.14
CA SER A 207 24.66 -15.76 -15.44
C SER A 207 25.42 -14.48 -15.84
N GLY A 208 26.36 -13.99 -15.02
CA GLY A 208 27.13 -12.78 -15.29
C GLY A 208 26.38 -11.45 -15.04
N VAL A 209 25.12 -11.50 -14.62
CA VAL A 209 24.34 -10.32 -14.22
C VAL A 209 24.89 -9.77 -12.91
N LYS A 210 25.52 -8.59 -12.96
CA LYS A 210 26.14 -7.93 -11.79
C LYS A 210 25.12 -7.35 -10.81
N ASP A 211 24.02 -6.80 -11.31
CA ASP A 211 22.94 -6.25 -10.51
C ASP A 211 21.61 -6.94 -10.85
N VAL A 212 21.31 -7.99 -10.09
CA VAL A 212 20.09 -8.80 -10.27
C VAL A 212 18.84 -7.96 -10.00
N ARG A 213 18.89 -7.00 -9.06
CA ARG A 213 17.72 -6.21 -8.68
C ARG A 213 17.37 -5.21 -9.77
N MET A 214 18.37 -4.53 -10.35
CA MET A 214 18.16 -3.65 -11.50
C MET A 214 17.70 -4.43 -12.74
N TYR A 215 18.29 -5.61 -13.00
CA TYR A 215 17.83 -6.46 -14.10
C TYR A 215 16.35 -6.88 -13.94
N GLN A 216 15.93 -7.25 -12.72
CA GLN A 216 14.53 -7.56 -12.44
C GLN A 216 13.65 -6.32 -12.65
N PHE A 217 14.09 -5.16 -12.16
CA PHE A 217 13.36 -3.91 -12.31
C PHE A 217 13.10 -3.58 -13.79
N GLU A 218 14.14 -3.54 -14.63
CA GLU A 218 14.03 -3.20 -16.06
C GLU A 218 13.06 -4.11 -16.84
N ASN A 219 13.00 -5.39 -16.45
CA ASN A 219 12.12 -6.35 -17.13
C ASN A 219 10.69 -6.29 -16.59
N ASN A 220 10.53 -6.25 -15.26
CA ASN A 220 9.23 -6.28 -14.63
C ASN A 220 8.51 -4.92 -14.73
N SER A 221 9.25 -3.80 -14.86
CA SER A 221 8.68 -2.47 -15.06
C SER A 221 7.87 -2.37 -16.36
N LYS A 222 8.35 -3.02 -17.43
CA LYS A 222 7.62 -3.09 -18.72
C LYS A 222 6.33 -3.88 -18.58
N ILE A 223 6.35 -4.98 -17.83
CA ILE A 223 5.18 -5.84 -17.61
C ILE A 223 4.14 -5.08 -16.77
N ILE A 224 4.53 -4.58 -15.59
CA ILE A 224 3.59 -3.88 -14.71
C ILE A 224 3.08 -2.58 -15.35
N GLY A 225 3.93 -1.88 -16.12
CA GLY A 225 3.56 -0.68 -16.86
C GLY A 225 2.48 -0.93 -17.92
N HIS A 226 2.52 -2.08 -18.60
CA HIS A 226 1.46 -2.49 -19.52
C HIS A 226 0.12 -2.68 -18.79
N TYR A 227 0.11 -3.43 -17.69
CA TYR A 227 -1.13 -3.62 -16.91
C TYR A 227 -1.61 -2.33 -16.23
N ALA A 228 -0.71 -1.43 -15.85
CA ALA A 228 -1.09 -0.12 -15.32
C ALA A 228 -1.79 0.76 -16.35
N LYS A 229 -1.34 0.73 -17.61
CA LYS A 229 -2.04 1.39 -18.74
C LYS A 229 -3.39 0.75 -19.01
N MET A 230 -3.46 -0.58 -19.00
CA MET A 230 -4.73 -1.30 -19.13
C MET A 230 -5.69 -0.95 -17.98
N ALA A 231 -5.21 -0.81 -16.74
CA ALA A 231 -6.03 -0.36 -15.61
C ALA A 231 -6.63 1.02 -15.85
N ARG A 232 -5.85 1.95 -16.43
CA ARG A 232 -6.32 3.27 -16.86
C ARG A 232 -7.37 3.15 -17.96
N GLU A 233 -7.11 2.40 -19.02
CA GLU A 233 -8.03 2.19 -20.15
C GLU A 233 -9.37 1.59 -19.71
N LYS A 234 -9.35 0.68 -18.74
CA LYS A 234 -10.53 0.04 -18.14
C LYS A 234 -11.15 0.87 -17.01
N ASN A 235 -10.63 2.07 -16.74
CA ASN A 235 -11.10 2.97 -15.69
C ASN A 235 -11.19 2.30 -14.30
N PHE A 236 -10.20 1.45 -13.98
CA PHE A 236 -10.19 0.63 -12.77
C PHE A 236 -10.24 1.48 -11.49
N LYS A 237 -11.21 1.16 -10.62
CA LYS A 237 -11.44 1.88 -9.34
C LYS A 237 -10.99 1.09 -8.12
N GLY A 238 -10.58 -0.15 -8.30
CA GLY A 238 -10.19 -1.04 -7.21
C GLY A 238 -8.77 -0.80 -6.71
N LEU A 239 -8.31 -1.74 -5.87
CA LEU A 239 -6.96 -1.80 -5.32
C LEU A 239 -6.01 -2.55 -6.28
N PHE A 240 -4.88 -1.94 -6.60
CA PHE A 240 -3.80 -2.51 -7.41
C PHE A 240 -2.66 -2.98 -6.49
N CYS A 241 -2.58 -4.29 -6.25
CA CYS A 241 -1.57 -4.90 -5.40
C CYS A 241 -0.34 -5.31 -6.22
N ALA A 242 0.81 -4.70 -5.96
CA ALA A 242 2.10 -5.13 -6.51
C ALA A 242 2.80 -6.12 -5.56
N VAL A 243 2.98 -7.38 -5.97
CA VAL A 243 3.65 -8.44 -5.17
C VAL A 243 5.03 -8.77 -5.74
N SER A 244 5.23 -8.60 -7.05
CA SER A 244 6.49 -8.91 -7.72
C SER A 244 7.66 -8.02 -7.29
N ASP A 245 8.87 -8.59 -7.29
CA ASP A 245 10.09 -7.84 -7.03
C ASP A 245 10.62 -7.05 -8.24
N PRO A 246 11.25 -5.88 -8.02
CA PRO A 246 11.31 -5.16 -6.76
C PRO A 246 10.00 -4.40 -6.48
N VAL A 247 9.34 -4.73 -5.36
CA VAL A 247 7.97 -4.32 -5.05
C VAL A 247 7.76 -2.81 -5.10
N ASP A 248 8.57 -2.06 -4.36
CA ASP A 248 8.34 -0.62 -4.18
C ASP A 248 8.58 0.19 -5.48
N PRO A 249 9.69 -0.04 -6.23
CA PRO A 249 9.89 0.57 -7.55
C PRO A 249 8.81 0.19 -8.57
N LEU A 250 8.31 -1.05 -8.53
CA LEU A 250 7.24 -1.48 -9.43
C LEU A 250 5.90 -0.81 -9.09
N ALA A 251 5.57 -0.63 -7.82
CA ALA A 251 4.42 0.16 -7.40
C ALA A 251 4.51 1.62 -7.92
N LYS A 252 5.69 2.24 -7.80
CA LYS A 252 5.94 3.57 -8.40
C LYS A 252 5.81 3.56 -9.93
N THR A 253 6.30 2.52 -10.59
CA THR A 253 6.16 2.36 -12.04
C THR A 253 4.70 2.26 -12.46
N ALA A 254 3.88 1.47 -11.75
CA ALA A 254 2.45 1.35 -12.02
C ALA A 254 1.74 2.71 -11.89
N PHE A 255 2.10 3.48 -10.86
CA PHE A 255 1.57 4.83 -10.68
C PHE A 255 1.93 5.74 -11.86
N LEU A 256 3.20 5.82 -12.24
CA LEU A 256 3.64 6.70 -13.31
C LEU A 256 3.08 6.27 -14.68
N GLU A 257 3.12 4.98 -15.01
CA GLU A 257 2.68 4.49 -16.32
C GLU A 257 1.16 4.59 -16.52
N SER A 258 0.35 4.39 -15.47
CA SER A 258 -1.11 4.60 -15.56
C SER A 258 -1.49 6.08 -15.73
N ASN A 259 -0.63 7.00 -15.31
CA ASN A 259 -0.89 8.45 -15.35
C ASN A 259 -0.29 9.16 -16.57
N LYS A 260 0.26 8.40 -17.53
CA LYS A 260 0.68 8.90 -18.85
C LYS A 260 -0.45 8.76 -19.86
N ASN A 261 -0.66 9.79 -20.68
CA ASN A 261 -1.55 9.74 -21.85
C ASN A 261 -0.86 9.02 -23.04
N GLU A 262 -1.54 8.96 -24.20
CA GLU A 262 -1.01 8.32 -25.41
C GLU A 262 0.25 9.01 -25.96
N ALA A 263 0.44 10.30 -25.66
CA ALA A 263 1.64 11.07 -26.00
C ALA A 263 2.80 10.86 -24.99
N GLY A 264 2.56 10.14 -23.88
CA GLY A 264 3.54 9.91 -22.82
C GLY A 264 3.64 11.03 -21.79
N GLU A 265 2.73 12.01 -21.82
CA GLU A 265 2.68 13.14 -20.89
C GLU A 265 1.84 12.80 -19.66
N TYR A 266 2.21 13.35 -18.50
CA TYR A 266 1.45 13.13 -17.26
C TYR A 266 0.18 14.00 -17.23
N ASP A 267 -0.97 13.35 -17.33
CA ASP A 267 -2.28 13.99 -17.20
C ASP A 267 -3.03 13.64 -15.92
N TRP A 268 -2.48 12.69 -15.15
CA TRP A 268 -2.98 12.25 -13.85
C TRP A 268 -4.40 11.69 -13.87
N MET A 269 -4.81 11.13 -15.01
CA MET A 269 -6.14 10.51 -15.19
C MET A 269 -6.16 8.99 -14.92
N GLY A 270 -5.04 8.43 -14.44
CA GLY A 270 -4.86 7.00 -14.17
C GLY A 270 -5.27 6.55 -12.77
N LEU A 271 -4.48 5.61 -12.23
CA LEU A 271 -4.61 5.13 -10.86
C LEU A 271 -4.19 6.22 -9.88
N LEU A 272 -4.97 6.41 -8.83
CA LEU A 272 -4.61 7.27 -7.72
C LEU A 272 -3.45 6.64 -6.91
N PRO A 273 -2.63 7.45 -6.21
CA PRO A 273 -1.55 6.92 -5.39
C PRO A 273 -2.02 5.91 -4.35
N GLU A 274 -3.13 6.21 -3.66
CA GLU A 274 -3.75 5.34 -2.66
C GLU A 274 -4.55 4.16 -3.26
N GLN A 275 -4.63 4.01 -4.58
CA GLN A 275 -5.13 2.78 -5.21
C GLN A 275 -4.04 1.73 -5.39
N ILE A 276 -2.76 2.10 -5.24
CA ILE A 276 -1.64 1.17 -5.46
C ILE A 276 -1.02 0.83 -4.12
N GLN A 277 -0.72 -0.45 -3.91
CA GLN A 277 -0.02 -0.89 -2.73
C GLN A 277 0.99 -1.99 -3.06
N GLY A 278 2.21 -1.82 -2.54
CA GLY A 278 3.26 -2.82 -2.61
C GLY A 278 3.18 -3.81 -1.45
N PHE A 279 3.25 -5.10 -1.74
CA PHE A 279 3.18 -6.17 -0.76
C PHE A 279 4.53 -6.86 -0.63
N GLY A 280 5.48 -6.18 0.04
CA GLY A 280 6.83 -6.69 0.29
C GLY A 280 7.25 -6.65 1.76
N LEU A 281 6.74 -5.69 2.53
CA LEU A 281 7.18 -5.48 3.92
C LEU A 281 6.69 -6.58 4.88
N GLY A 282 5.53 -7.19 4.63
CA GLY A 282 4.92 -8.21 5.50
C GLY A 282 5.85 -9.37 5.85
N VAL A 283 6.54 -9.96 4.85
CA VAL A 283 7.53 -11.02 5.09
C VAL A 283 8.78 -10.52 5.80
N MET A 284 9.17 -9.25 5.63
CA MET A 284 10.31 -8.69 6.34
C MET A 284 9.99 -8.53 7.83
N ASN A 285 8.80 -8.01 8.16
CA ASN A 285 8.30 -7.96 9.53
C ASN A 285 8.20 -9.37 10.16
N ALA A 286 7.67 -10.35 9.41
CA ALA A 286 7.55 -11.73 9.88
C ALA A 286 8.93 -12.40 10.12
N ARG A 287 9.93 -12.10 9.30
CA ARG A 287 11.32 -12.55 9.49
C ARG A 287 11.96 -11.93 10.73
N ALA A 288 11.78 -10.63 10.96
CA ALA A 288 12.22 -9.98 12.19
C ALA A 288 11.59 -10.65 13.42
N ALA A 289 10.28 -10.93 13.38
CA ALA A 289 9.58 -11.67 14.43
C ALA A 289 10.11 -13.10 14.61
N TYR A 290 10.49 -13.79 13.53
CA TYR A 290 11.08 -15.13 13.58
C TYR A 290 12.40 -15.15 14.37
N TYR A 291 13.28 -14.16 14.15
CA TYR A 291 14.53 -14.02 14.88
C TYR A 291 14.29 -13.55 16.33
N ALA A 292 13.36 -12.63 16.55
CA ALA A 292 12.99 -12.15 17.88
C ALA A 292 12.41 -13.23 18.80
N LYS A 293 11.73 -14.24 18.24
CA LYS A 293 11.27 -15.43 18.98
C LYS A 293 12.40 -16.36 19.42
N ARG A 294 13.60 -16.24 18.82
CA ARG A 294 14.72 -17.17 19.02
C ARG A 294 15.87 -16.57 19.81
N ASP A 295 16.10 -15.28 19.65
CA ASP A 295 17.12 -14.57 20.40
C ASP A 295 16.47 -13.60 21.40
N PRO A 296 16.61 -13.85 22.73
CA PRO A 296 16.04 -12.99 23.76
C PRO A 296 16.45 -11.52 23.68
N ARG A 297 17.60 -11.21 23.06
CA ARG A 297 18.06 -9.81 22.87
C ARG A 297 17.08 -8.99 22.03
N PHE A 298 16.36 -9.63 21.11
CA PHE A 298 15.40 -8.99 20.21
C PHE A 298 13.95 -9.11 20.67
N LYS A 299 13.69 -9.65 21.86
CA LYS A 299 12.32 -10.00 22.32
C LYS A 299 11.36 -8.80 22.30
N GLN A 300 11.85 -7.58 22.55
CA GLN A 300 11.04 -6.36 22.51
C GLN A 300 10.38 -6.12 21.15
N PHE A 301 10.97 -6.63 20.06
CA PHE A 301 10.40 -6.50 18.73
C PHE A 301 8.98 -7.06 18.64
N LEU A 302 8.68 -8.11 19.40
CA LEU A 302 7.39 -8.79 19.36
C LEU A 302 6.23 -7.94 19.89
N THR A 303 6.51 -6.86 20.63
CA THR A 303 5.51 -5.95 21.21
C THR A 303 5.71 -4.51 20.72
N GLU A 304 6.95 -4.04 20.67
CA GLU A 304 7.33 -2.66 20.42
C GLU A 304 8.04 -2.45 19.08
N GLY A 305 8.41 -3.53 18.38
CA GLY A 305 9.17 -3.45 17.13
C GLY A 305 8.32 -3.06 15.93
N ARG A 306 8.93 -2.32 14.99
CA ARG A 306 8.33 -1.79 13.75
C ARG A 306 9.26 -2.06 12.58
N SER A 307 8.70 -2.14 11.38
CA SER A 307 9.43 -2.28 10.12
C SER A 307 9.09 -1.15 9.17
N PHE A 308 10.10 -0.57 8.54
CA PHE A 308 9.99 0.53 7.59
C PHE A 308 10.87 0.29 6.37
N GLY A 309 10.58 0.98 5.29
CA GLY A 309 11.46 1.02 4.12
C GLY A 309 11.15 -0.03 3.06
N PRO A 310 12.02 -0.13 2.04
CA PRO A 310 11.82 -1.02 0.91
C PRO A 310 11.90 -2.51 1.29
N HIS A 311 11.33 -3.36 0.42
CA HIS A 311 11.61 -4.79 0.46
C HIS A 311 13.05 -5.07 0.01
N GLY A 312 13.97 -5.27 0.97
CA GLY A 312 15.37 -5.67 0.70
C GLY A 312 16.40 -4.66 1.21
N GLN A 313 17.32 -4.26 0.34
CA GLN A 313 18.35 -3.24 0.65
C GLN A 313 17.68 -1.96 1.17
N ASP A 314 18.24 -1.39 2.25
CA ASP A 314 17.74 -0.21 2.99
C ASP A 314 16.46 -0.43 3.80
N LEU A 315 16.03 -1.69 4.00
CA LEU A 315 15.05 -2.02 5.05
C LEU A 315 15.51 -1.45 6.40
N VAL A 316 14.55 -0.97 7.19
CA VAL A 316 14.79 -0.51 8.56
C VAL A 316 13.90 -1.31 9.51
N ILE A 317 14.52 -2.12 10.37
CA ILE A 317 13.84 -2.71 11.53
C ILE A 317 14.20 -1.90 12.77
N ALA A 318 13.18 -1.53 13.54
CA ALA A 318 13.30 -1.02 14.90
C ALA A 318 12.98 -2.16 15.87
N ASP A 319 13.91 -2.48 16.77
CA ASP A 319 13.74 -3.50 17.81
C ASP A 319 12.69 -3.08 18.86
N SER A 320 12.61 -1.78 19.15
CA SER A 320 11.55 -1.15 19.94
C SER A 320 11.38 0.31 19.51
N ILE A 321 10.15 0.82 19.53
CA ILE A 321 9.89 2.26 19.40
C ILE A 321 10.11 3.00 20.74
N GLU A 322 9.74 2.39 21.86
CA GLU A 322 9.81 3.01 23.19
C GLU A 322 11.21 2.97 23.78
N ASN A 323 11.92 1.85 23.59
CA ASN A 323 13.22 1.54 24.17
C ASN A 323 14.28 1.28 23.08
N TYR A 324 14.24 2.09 22.02
CA TYR A 324 15.03 1.88 20.79
C TYR A 324 16.52 1.69 21.06
N ASN A 325 17.07 0.59 20.53
CA ASN A 325 18.49 0.34 20.49
C ASN A 325 18.96 0.23 19.04
N ASP A 326 19.70 1.25 18.58
CA ASP A 326 20.10 1.37 17.18
C ASP A 326 20.97 0.20 16.69
N GLU A 327 21.88 -0.29 17.53
CA GLU A 327 22.77 -1.39 17.16
C GLU A 327 22.03 -2.73 17.11
N LEU A 328 21.14 -3.03 18.06
CA LEU A 328 20.28 -4.22 18.00
C LEU A 328 19.32 -4.15 16.81
N SER A 329 18.78 -2.96 16.54
CA SER A 329 17.92 -2.70 15.38
C SER A 329 18.65 -2.95 14.05
N LYS A 330 19.90 -2.50 13.91
CA LYS A 330 20.75 -2.80 12.73
C LYS A 330 21.06 -4.29 12.62
N GLU A 331 21.38 -4.96 13.72
CA GLU A 331 21.66 -6.40 13.74
C GLU A 331 20.42 -7.19 13.27
N LEU A 332 19.24 -6.89 13.83
CA LEU A 332 17.97 -7.52 13.45
C LEU A 332 17.58 -7.20 12.00
N THR A 333 17.84 -5.98 11.55
CA THR A 333 17.68 -5.59 10.14
C THR A 333 18.53 -6.50 9.23
N ASN A 334 19.81 -6.68 9.55
CA ASN A 334 20.72 -7.51 8.75
C ASN A 334 20.27 -8.97 8.70
N LEU A 335 19.87 -9.56 9.84
CA LEU A 335 19.31 -10.91 9.87
C LEU A 335 18.07 -11.03 8.98
N THR A 336 17.20 -10.03 9.02
CA THR A 336 15.95 -9.99 8.25
C THR A 336 16.19 -9.90 6.74
N VAL A 337 17.10 -9.03 6.30
CA VAL A 337 17.45 -8.84 4.88
C VAL A 337 18.15 -10.08 4.32
N THR A 338 19.02 -10.72 5.09
CA THR A 338 19.83 -11.87 4.65
C THR A 338 19.13 -13.23 4.78
N ALA A 339 17.93 -13.29 5.36
CA ALA A 339 17.17 -14.53 5.52
C ALA A 339 16.88 -15.25 4.18
N ASN A 340 16.77 -14.50 3.07
CA ASN A 340 16.61 -15.10 1.74
C ASN A 340 17.88 -15.84 1.28
N LEU A 341 19.07 -15.38 1.67
CA LEU A 341 20.36 -16.01 1.36
C LEU A 341 20.48 -17.36 2.07
N HIS A 342 19.95 -17.47 3.29
CA HIS A 342 19.92 -18.74 4.01
C HIS A 342 19.13 -19.81 3.24
N MET A 343 17.96 -19.48 2.70
CA MET A 343 17.18 -20.41 1.86
C MET A 343 17.93 -20.80 0.58
N ARG A 344 18.60 -19.83 -0.07
CA ARG A 344 19.40 -20.11 -1.26
C ARG A 344 20.59 -21.02 -0.96
N ALA A 345 21.24 -20.83 0.19
CA ALA A 345 22.39 -21.65 0.62
C ALA A 345 22.01 -23.12 0.82
N ILE A 346 20.75 -23.41 1.20
CA ILE A 346 20.23 -24.78 1.31
C ILE A 346 19.56 -25.28 0.02
N GLY A 347 19.69 -24.56 -1.10
CA GLY A 347 19.25 -25.00 -2.42
C GLY A 347 17.82 -24.64 -2.80
N TYR A 348 17.12 -23.81 -2.02
CA TYR A 348 15.72 -23.47 -2.27
C TYR A 348 15.51 -21.98 -2.62
N LYS A 349 14.59 -21.73 -3.55
CA LYS A 349 14.08 -20.38 -3.82
C LYS A 349 13.10 -19.98 -2.71
N PRO A 350 13.26 -18.81 -2.06
CA PRO A 350 12.32 -18.36 -1.05
C PRO A 350 11.05 -17.80 -1.71
N PHE A 351 9.93 -18.52 -1.64
CA PHE A 351 8.64 -18.03 -2.14
C PHE A 351 7.46 -18.29 -1.17
N VAL A 352 7.53 -19.31 -0.31
CA VAL A 352 6.45 -19.66 0.62
C VAL A 352 6.13 -18.52 1.60
N ALA A 353 7.09 -18.11 2.43
CA ALA A 353 6.87 -17.02 3.39
C ALA A 353 6.51 -15.68 2.71
N PRO A 354 7.14 -15.28 1.58
CA PRO A 354 6.67 -14.14 0.79
C PRO A 354 5.20 -14.24 0.34
N ALA A 355 4.80 -15.38 -0.23
CA ALA A 355 3.44 -15.59 -0.75
C ALA A 355 2.37 -15.47 0.35
N PHE A 356 2.64 -16.00 1.55
CA PHE A 356 1.71 -15.89 2.67
C PHE A 356 1.83 -14.57 3.43
N SER A 357 3.01 -14.24 3.97
CA SER A 357 3.16 -13.09 4.89
C SER A 357 3.12 -11.74 4.19
N SER A 358 3.56 -11.65 2.93
CA SER A 358 3.42 -10.41 2.16
C SER A 358 2.19 -10.45 1.25
N GLY A 359 1.92 -11.57 0.58
CA GLY A 359 0.78 -11.71 -0.32
C GLY A 359 -0.54 -11.92 0.44
N ALA A 360 -0.91 -13.17 0.64
CA ALA A 360 -2.25 -13.56 1.09
C ALA A 360 -2.65 -12.89 2.42
N ILE A 361 -1.83 -12.97 3.46
CA ILE A 361 -2.19 -12.44 4.80
C ILE A 361 -2.32 -10.92 4.76
N SER A 362 -1.34 -10.19 4.21
CA SER A 362 -1.42 -8.72 4.18
C SER A 362 -2.53 -8.20 3.28
N ILE A 363 -2.81 -8.85 2.14
CA ILE A 363 -3.95 -8.51 1.29
C ILE A 363 -5.26 -8.74 2.08
N LEU A 364 -5.42 -9.89 2.73
CA LEU A 364 -6.62 -10.14 3.54
C LEU A 364 -6.76 -9.16 4.71
N MET A 365 -5.67 -8.81 5.39
CA MET A 365 -5.68 -7.78 6.42
C MET A 365 -6.08 -6.41 5.86
N THR A 366 -5.64 -6.08 4.64
CA THR A 366 -6.07 -4.88 3.92
C THR A 366 -7.59 -4.88 3.71
N LEU A 367 -8.15 -5.97 3.18
CA LEU A 367 -9.59 -6.10 2.94
C LEU A 367 -10.42 -6.10 4.23
N ARG A 368 -9.84 -6.58 5.33
CA ARG A 368 -10.42 -6.53 6.68
C ARG A 368 -10.23 -5.19 7.38
N LYS A 369 -9.65 -4.18 6.74
CA LYS A 369 -9.36 -2.86 7.35
C LYS A 369 -8.43 -2.96 8.57
N GLN A 370 -7.56 -3.98 8.60
CA GLN A 370 -6.63 -4.27 9.70
C GLN A 370 -5.25 -3.67 9.46
N TRP A 371 -4.58 -3.30 10.55
CA TRP A 371 -3.19 -2.86 10.55
C TRP A 371 -2.26 -3.96 10.06
N HIS A 372 -1.49 -3.69 9.02
CA HIS A 372 -0.51 -4.62 8.46
C HIS A 372 0.71 -3.85 7.94
N CYS A 373 1.71 -4.58 7.46
CA CYS A 373 2.94 -4.01 6.90
C CYS A 373 2.93 -4.12 5.36
N GLY A 374 2.89 -2.97 4.69
CA GLY A 374 2.85 -2.87 3.23
C GLY A 374 3.41 -1.53 2.77
N SER A 375 3.72 -1.43 1.48
CA SER A 375 4.30 -0.24 0.88
C SER A 375 3.22 0.64 0.30
N VAL A 376 3.13 1.86 0.80
CA VAL A 376 2.14 2.85 0.38
C VAL A 376 2.82 4.12 -0.11
N PHE A 377 2.08 4.95 -0.82
CA PHE A 377 2.58 6.23 -1.29
C PHE A 377 2.93 7.16 -0.11
N LEU A 378 4.15 7.67 -0.12
CA LEU A 378 4.67 8.67 0.82
C LEU A 378 5.55 9.64 0.04
N GLY A 379 4.98 10.75 -0.42
CA GLY A 379 5.77 11.85 -0.99
C GLY A 379 6.51 11.56 -2.29
N GLY A 380 5.92 10.78 -3.19
CA GLY A 380 6.50 10.45 -4.49
C GLY A 380 7.29 9.14 -4.53
N VAL A 381 7.35 8.41 -3.41
CA VAL A 381 7.82 7.02 -3.35
C VAL A 381 6.72 6.11 -2.81
N TYR A 382 6.83 4.81 -3.11
CA TYR A 382 6.15 3.78 -2.34
C TYR A 382 7.13 3.23 -1.32
N MET A 383 6.74 3.16 -0.05
CA MET A 383 7.64 2.72 1.01
C MET A 383 6.88 1.90 2.04
N GLY A 384 7.48 0.79 2.46
CA GLY A 384 6.95 -0.09 3.49
C GLY A 384 6.77 0.65 4.81
N VAL A 385 5.54 0.64 5.33
CA VAL A 385 5.18 1.12 6.67
C VAL A 385 4.02 0.30 7.24
N LYS A 386 3.71 0.50 8.52
CA LYS A 386 2.47 -0.01 9.10
C LYS A 386 1.29 0.88 8.68
N ASN A 387 0.28 0.28 8.06
CA ASN A 387 -0.85 0.99 7.47
C ASN A 387 -2.14 0.15 7.52
N ARG A 388 -3.30 0.78 7.28
CA ARG A 388 -4.59 0.13 7.04
C ARG A 388 -5.48 1.00 6.15
N TYR A 389 -6.43 0.38 5.46
CA TYR A 389 -7.53 1.13 4.83
C TYR A 389 -8.68 1.30 5.82
N THR A 390 -9.30 2.47 5.79
CA THR A 390 -10.53 2.79 6.54
C THR A 390 -11.61 3.24 5.55
N GLU A 391 -12.82 3.49 6.04
CA GLU A 391 -13.89 4.10 5.25
C GLU A 391 -13.57 5.54 4.81
N HIS A 392 -12.59 6.16 5.46
CA HIS A 392 -12.17 7.54 5.24
C HIS A 392 -10.84 7.64 4.47
N GLY A 393 -10.28 6.51 4.02
CA GLY A 393 -9.07 6.45 3.23
C GLY A 393 -7.95 5.65 3.89
N LEU A 394 -6.78 5.67 3.27
CA LEU A 394 -5.57 5.03 3.77
C LEU A 394 -5.04 5.76 5.01
N GLU A 395 -4.74 4.99 6.04
CA GLU A 395 -4.16 5.42 7.30
C GLU A 395 -2.75 4.84 7.46
N THR A 396 -1.81 5.65 7.92
CA THR A 396 -0.43 5.25 8.24
C THR A 396 -0.15 5.51 9.71
N GLU A 397 0.57 4.60 10.38
CA GLU A 397 0.94 4.79 11.78
C GLU A 397 1.96 5.94 11.90
N ALA A 398 1.61 6.95 12.71
CA ALA A 398 2.52 8.02 13.12
C ALA A 398 2.96 7.77 14.57
N LEU A 399 4.27 7.87 14.83
CA LEU A 399 4.87 7.58 16.14
C LEU A 399 5.84 8.68 16.55
N ALA A 400 6.15 8.78 17.84
CA ALA A 400 7.27 9.58 18.32
C ALA A 400 8.58 8.86 18.01
N LEU A 401 9.06 8.95 16.77
CA LEU A 401 10.21 8.18 16.31
C LEU A 401 11.52 8.76 16.89
N PRO A 402 12.40 7.93 17.50
CA PRO A 402 13.75 8.33 17.88
C PRO A 402 14.53 8.90 16.69
N ASP A 403 15.31 9.97 16.90
CA ASP A 403 15.99 10.67 15.78
C ASP A 403 16.90 9.73 14.97
N ALA A 404 17.67 8.86 15.62
CA ALA A 404 18.54 7.89 14.93
C ALA A 404 17.74 6.89 14.05
N LEU A 405 16.56 6.46 14.52
CA LEU A 405 15.67 5.63 13.70
C LEU A 405 15.11 6.43 12.52
N TYR A 406 14.67 7.65 12.78
CA TYR A 406 14.09 8.52 11.77
C TYR A 406 15.08 8.85 10.64
N GLU A 407 16.36 9.12 10.97
CA GLU A 407 17.42 9.33 9.98
C GLU A 407 17.58 8.13 9.02
N ARG A 408 17.51 6.90 9.53
CA ARG A 408 17.56 5.68 8.70
C ARG A 408 16.34 5.57 7.78
N ILE A 409 15.16 5.95 8.26
CA ILE A 409 13.91 5.97 7.48
C ILE A 409 14.00 7.01 6.35
N VAL A 410 14.50 8.22 6.65
CA VAL A 410 14.74 9.27 5.65
C VAL A 410 15.72 8.79 4.59
N PHE A 411 16.86 8.20 5.00
CA PHE A 411 17.84 7.66 4.07
C PHE A 411 17.24 6.59 3.13
N ALA A 412 16.43 5.68 3.66
CA ALA A 412 15.75 4.66 2.87
C ALA A 412 14.77 5.27 1.85
N ALA A 413 14.00 6.29 2.24
CA ALA A 413 13.08 7.00 1.35
C ALA A 413 13.82 7.77 0.25
N GLU A 414 14.91 8.47 0.59
CA GLU A 414 15.76 9.18 -0.36
C GLU A 414 16.38 8.24 -1.40
N ASN A 415 16.79 7.03 -0.99
CA ASN A 415 17.31 6.05 -1.93
C ASN A 415 16.23 5.47 -2.84
N LEU A 416 15.03 5.19 -2.30
CA LEU A 416 13.88 4.81 -3.10
C LEU A 416 13.52 5.85 -4.16
N ALA A 417 13.60 7.14 -3.82
CA ALA A 417 13.30 8.23 -4.73
C ALA A 417 14.25 8.30 -5.94
N LYS A 418 15.46 7.72 -5.83
CA LYS A 418 16.48 7.71 -6.90
C LYS A 418 16.31 6.54 -7.89
N ILE A 419 15.45 5.56 -7.62
CA ILE A 419 15.35 4.34 -8.45
C ILE A 419 14.48 4.55 -9.70
N VAL A 420 13.38 5.30 -9.57
CA VAL A 420 12.36 5.50 -10.63
C VAL A 420 12.07 6.96 -10.85
#